data_AF-A0A154R059-F1
#
_entry.id   AF-A0A154R059-F1
#
_cell.length_a   1.000
_cell.length_b   1.000
_cell.length_c   1.000
_cell.angle_alpha   90.00
_cell.angle_beta   90.00
_cell.angle_gamma   90.00
#
_symmetry.space_group_name_H-M   'P 1'
#
loop_
_entity.id
_entity.type
_entity.pdbx_description
1 polymer ?
#
loop_
_entity_poly.entity_id
_entity_poly.type
_entity_poly.pdbx_seq_one_letter_code
_entity_poly.pdbx_strand_id
1 'polypeptide(L)'
;MSVPIEPAEPSQVDALCAIERRAVQLFRGHPAWPSYSAVSIPPELLRQAVSRGLVWVARGGAGEPVGFVWLDPELVAGAIGIAEIDVLPEYGRRGIGAALLEHACAWARAAGYRRVDLGTLADVPWNAPFYARHGFAVVDKNDPAFALARRRDRENGFPDALRVFMSRPLPPPDAGAWTIWPAPAKLNLFLRVTGRRPDGYHELQTVFRLLDWGDEVRLRVRDDGVIRRTSGAAGVPEAADLVVRAARLLQERTGTPMGADIAVDKRIPMGGGLGGGSSDAATVLVALNRLWRLGLDEDALAEMGRRLGADVPVFVRGRSAWAEGIGERLTPLALPRRHYVVLDPHEPVPTAALFQAAELTRNAPRATISSFASGETTENAFAPVVRARHPRVAAALDWLGGFGQARLSGSGGCVFLEARSSDRAAAIAAQCPAAFTAVVATGVDVSPLHDALARHRGADRWVQTG
;
A
#
# COMPACT_ATOMS: atom_id res chain seq x y z
N MET A 1 4.52 29.12 -12.98
CA MET A 1 5.61 28.43 -12.27
C MET A 1 5.12 27.03 -11.95
N SER A 2 5.87 25.98 -12.31
CA SER A 2 5.56 24.62 -11.89
C SER A 2 5.84 24.49 -10.40
N VAL A 3 4.81 24.17 -9.62
CA VAL A 3 4.96 23.91 -8.18
C VAL A 3 5.42 22.47 -8.04
N PRO A 4 6.56 22.18 -7.40
CA PRO A 4 7.00 20.80 -7.16
C PRO A 4 5.98 20.07 -6.29
N ILE A 5 5.51 18.92 -6.76
CA ILE A 5 4.61 18.02 -6.03
C ILE A 5 5.31 16.69 -5.85
N GLU A 6 5.29 16.17 -4.63
CA GLU A 6 5.96 14.94 -4.24
C GLU A 6 5.16 14.19 -3.16
N PRO A 7 5.41 12.88 -2.97
CA PRO A 7 4.80 12.14 -1.87
C PRO A 7 5.15 12.80 -0.53
N ALA A 8 4.16 12.85 0.36
CA ALA A 8 4.37 13.31 1.73
C ALA A 8 5.26 12.35 2.52
N GLU A 9 6.00 12.87 3.50
CA GLU A 9 6.80 12.10 4.44
C GLU A 9 6.15 12.08 5.83
N PRO A 10 6.34 11.02 6.64
CA PRO A 10 5.78 10.96 8.00
C PRO A 10 6.21 12.13 8.91
N SER A 11 7.39 12.69 8.66
CA SER A 11 7.94 13.88 9.34
C SER A 11 7.14 15.16 9.06
N GLN A 12 6.36 15.20 7.98
CA GLN A 12 5.60 16.38 7.55
C GLN A 12 4.20 16.45 8.13
N VAL A 13 3.69 15.39 8.78
CA VAL A 13 2.30 15.28 9.26
C VAL A 13 1.87 16.49 10.08
N ASP A 14 2.69 16.95 11.03
CA ASP A 14 2.36 18.10 11.88
C ASP A 14 2.23 19.40 11.08
N ALA A 15 3.07 19.57 10.05
CA ALA A 15 2.99 20.71 9.15
C ALA A 15 1.71 20.65 8.29
N LEU A 16 1.32 19.47 7.81
CA LEU A 16 0.09 19.30 7.03
C LEU A 16 -1.16 19.58 7.86
N CYS A 17 -1.23 19.09 9.10
CA CYS A 17 -2.30 19.45 10.03
C CYS A 17 -2.31 20.96 10.34
N ALA A 18 -1.16 21.63 10.34
CA ALA A 18 -1.11 23.09 10.50
C ALA A 18 -1.62 23.84 9.26
N ILE A 19 -1.37 23.32 8.04
CA ILE A 19 -1.92 23.88 6.80
C ILE A 19 -3.44 23.82 6.82
N GLU A 20 -4.01 22.66 7.15
CA GLU A 20 -5.47 22.47 7.25
C GLU A 20 -6.10 23.47 8.24
N ARG A 21 -5.57 23.57 9.47
CA ARG A 21 -6.08 24.53 10.47
C ARG A 21 -6.06 25.97 9.99
N ARG A 22 -5.09 26.34 9.14
CA ARG A 22 -4.97 27.67 8.55
C ARG A 22 -5.92 27.87 7.37
N ALA A 23 -6.08 26.87 6.51
CA ALA A 23 -7.03 26.89 5.40
C ALA A 23 -8.48 26.98 5.90
N VAL A 24 -8.82 26.23 6.96
CA VAL A 24 -10.12 26.27 7.62
C VAL A 24 -10.53 27.69 8.05
N GLN A 25 -9.57 28.54 8.45
CA GLN A 25 -9.85 29.95 8.84
C GLN A 25 -10.53 30.78 7.73
N LEU A 26 -10.39 30.39 6.46
CA LEU A 26 -11.06 31.04 5.33
C LEU A 26 -12.58 30.92 5.39
N PHE A 27 -13.12 29.95 6.13
CA PHE A 27 -14.55 29.77 6.32
C PHE A 27 -15.13 30.65 7.43
N ARG A 28 -14.33 31.45 8.17
CA ARG A 28 -14.87 32.33 9.22
C ARG A 28 -15.99 33.22 8.68
N GLY A 29 -17.13 33.20 9.36
CA GLY A 29 -18.35 33.93 8.95
C GLY A 29 -19.27 33.13 8.01
N HIS A 30 -18.84 31.97 7.52
CA HIS A 30 -19.67 31.05 6.74
C HIS A 30 -20.50 30.12 7.66
N PRO A 31 -21.73 29.72 7.31
CA PRO A 31 -22.52 28.76 8.09
C PRO A 31 -21.85 27.39 8.33
N ALA A 32 -20.89 27.01 7.49
CA ALA A 32 -20.11 25.77 7.66
C ALA A 32 -18.95 25.90 8.67
N TRP A 33 -18.60 27.11 9.12
CA TRP A 33 -17.48 27.36 10.03
C TRP A 33 -17.54 26.54 11.32
N PRO A 34 -18.68 26.44 12.04
CA PRO A 34 -18.73 25.67 13.27
C PRO A 34 -18.34 24.20 13.05
N SER A 35 -18.76 23.61 11.93
CA SER A 35 -18.43 22.21 11.59
C SER A 35 -16.95 22.03 11.23
N TYR A 36 -16.39 22.90 10.39
CA TYR A 36 -14.97 22.79 10.01
C TYR A 36 -14.02 23.16 11.17
N SER A 37 -14.40 24.09 12.03
CA SER A 37 -13.55 24.48 13.18
C SER A 37 -13.59 23.47 14.34
N ALA A 38 -14.62 22.62 14.41
CA ALA A 38 -14.78 21.61 15.45
C ALA A 38 -14.07 20.29 15.13
N VAL A 39 -13.77 20.04 13.86
CA VAL A 39 -13.11 18.82 13.40
C VAL A 39 -11.73 19.22 12.87
N SER A 40 -10.70 18.51 13.30
CA SER A 40 -9.37 18.61 12.70
C SER A 40 -8.92 17.24 12.24
N ILE A 41 -8.08 17.20 11.21
CA ILE A 41 -7.51 15.94 10.73
C ILE A 41 -6.71 15.28 11.88
N PRO A 42 -7.11 14.07 12.33
CA PRO A 42 -6.32 13.35 13.31
C PRO A 42 -4.94 13.02 12.73
N PRO A 43 -3.83 13.45 13.37
CA PRO A 43 -2.48 13.23 12.85
C PRO A 43 -2.18 11.75 12.56
N GLU A 44 -2.77 10.83 13.34
CA GLU A 44 -2.59 9.39 13.19
C GLU A 44 -3.19 8.87 11.88
N LEU A 45 -4.37 9.37 11.49
CA LEU A 45 -5.00 9.00 10.22
C LEU A 45 -4.20 9.55 9.04
N LEU A 46 -3.73 10.79 9.15
CA LEU A 46 -2.88 11.38 8.12
C LEU A 46 -1.55 10.63 7.99
N ARG A 47 -0.93 10.25 9.11
CA ARG A 47 0.30 9.44 9.13
C ARG A 47 0.12 8.08 8.47
N GLN A 48 -1.03 7.44 8.65
CA GLN A 48 -1.38 6.20 7.94
C GLN A 48 -1.59 6.41 6.45
N ALA A 49 -2.25 7.49 6.04
CA ALA A 49 -2.41 7.82 4.63
C ALA A 49 -1.06 8.11 3.95
N VAL A 50 -0.18 8.83 4.64
CA VAL A 50 1.20 9.10 4.23
C VAL A 50 1.98 7.79 4.05
N SER A 51 1.92 6.87 5.02
CA SER A 51 2.64 5.58 4.91
C SER A 51 2.11 4.69 3.78
N ARG A 52 0.83 4.84 3.41
CA ARG A 52 0.20 4.19 2.25
C ARG A 52 0.48 4.88 0.92
N GLY A 53 1.15 6.04 0.93
CA GLY A 53 1.46 6.81 -0.29
C GLY A 53 0.25 7.51 -0.91
N LEU A 54 -0.73 7.89 -0.10
CA LEU A 54 -1.98 8.52 -0.55
C LEU A 54 -2.02 10.03 -0.31
N VAL A 55 -0.90 10.64 0.07
CA VAL A 55 -0.80 12.07 0.38
C VAL A 55 0.37 12.65 -0.40
N TRP A 56 0.13 13.79 -1.05
CA TRP A 56 1.16 14.55 -1.77
C TRP A 56 1.20 15.98 -1.28
N VAL A 57 2.39 16.56 -1.25
CA VAL A 57 2.64 17.93 -0.81
C VAL A 57 3.13 18.79 -1.96
N ALA A 58 2.66 20.03 -2.00
CA ALA A 58 3.22 21.09 -2.81
C ALA A 58 4.28 21.84 -1.99
N ARG A 59 5.48 22.04 -2.56
CA ARG A 59 6.57 22.75 -1.87
C ARG A 59 6.65 24.23 -2.23
N GLY A 60 6.94 25.04 -1.21
CA GLY A 60 7.29 26.46 -1.32
C GLY A 60 8.73 26.67 -1.77
N GLY A 61 9.13 27.94 -1.87
CA GLY A 61 10.46 28.31 -2.37
C GLY A 61 11.62 27.88 -1.45
N ALA A 62 11.35 27.68 -0.16
CA ALA A 62 12.33 27.18 0.81
C ALA A 62 12.22 25.66 1.04
N GLY A 63 11.39 24.95 0.26
CA GLY A 63 11.19 23.51 0.36
C GLY A 63 10.16 23.08 1.41
N GLU A 64 9.50 24.03 2.07
CA GLU A 64 8.46 23.78 3.06
C GLU A 64 7.13 23.35 2.40
N PRO A 65 6.31 22.49 3.04
CA PRO A 65 4.96 22.23 2.57
C PRO A 65 4.10 23.51 2.59
N VAL A 66 3.50 23.87 1.46
CA VAL A 66 2.60 25.03 1.33
C VAL A 66 1.16 24.65 0.97
N GLY A 67 0.96 23.38 0.60
CA GLY A 67 -0.35 22.77 0.39
C GLY A 67 -0.21 21.25 0.29
N PHE A 68 -1.31 20.53 0.40
CA PHE A 68 -1.32 19.07 0.23
C PHE A 68 -2.66 18.59 -0.32
N VAL A 69 -2.64 17.36 -0.84
CA VAL A 69 -3.84 16.61 -1.22
C VAL A 69 -3.76 15.21 -0.62
N TRP A 70 -4.87 14.76 -0.03
CA TRP A 70 -5.01 13.43 0.54
C TRP A 70 -6.13 12.68 -0.19
N LEU A 71 -5.77 11.54 -0.77
CA LEU A 71 -6.71 10.59 -1.38
C LEU A 71 -7.17 9.51 -0.41
N ASP A 72 -8.46 9.16 -0.48
CA ASP A 72 -9.09 8.13 0.35
C ASP A 72 -9.82 7.12 -0.55
N PRO A 73 -9.30 5.88 -0.68
CA PRO A 73 -9.93 4.84 -1.49
C PRO A 73 -11.21 4.28 -0.84
N GLU A 74 -11.48 4.60 0.42
CA GLU A 74 -12.65 4.14 1.16
C GLU A 74 -13.79 5.16 1.14
N LEU A 75 -13.55 6.40 0.71
CA LEU A 75 -14.57 7.46 0.76
C LEU A 75 -15.81 7.16 -0.09
N VAL A 76 -15.61 6.58 -1.29
CA VAL A 76 -16.69 6.30 -2.25
C VAL A 76 -16.45 4.95 -2.94
N ALA A 77 -17.47 4.10 -2.92
CA ALA A 77 -17.39 2.77 -3.53
C ALA A 77 -17.15 2.84 -5.05
N GLY A 78 -16.14 2.12 -5.54
CA GLY A 78 -15.81 2.05 -6.97
C GLY A 78 -15.07 3.26 -7.53
N ALA A 79 -14.72 4.24 -6.70
CA ALA A 79 -13.96 5.43 -7.07
C ALA A 79 -12.83 5.69 -6.07
N ILE A 80 -12.08 6.76 -6.27
CA ILE A 80 -11.17 7.28 -5.24
C ILE A 80 -11.63 8.68 -4.81
N GLY A 81 -11.67 8.91 -3.50
CA GLY A 81 -12.06 10.18 -2.93
C GLY A 81 -10.90 11.13 -2.75
N ILE A 82 -11.14 12.44 -2.85
CA ILE A 82 -10.28 13.45 -2.22
C ILE A 82 -10.84 13.67 -0.81
N ALA A 83 -10.11 13.20 0.20
CA ALA A 83 -10.46 13.40 1.60
C ALA A 83 -10.17 14.83 2.05
N GLU A 84 -9.04 15.39 1.59
CA GLU A 84 -8.65 16.77 1.89
C GLU A 84 -7.81 17.37 0.76
N ILE A 85 -7.96 18.67 0.52
CA ILE A 85 -7.03 19.45 -0.30
C ILE A 85 -6.95 20.89 0.22
N ASP A 86 -5.81 21.22 0.81
CA ASP A 86 -5.59 22.51 1.43
C ASP A 86 -4.34 23.20 0.90
N VAL A 87 -4.40 24.53 0.87
CA VAL A 87 -3.28 25.41 0.54
C VAL A 87 -3.25 26.52 1.57
N LEU A 88 -2.06 26.87 2.05
CA LEU A 88 -1.87 28.00 2.94
C LEU A 88 -2.48 29.29 2.34
N PRO A 89 -3.25 30.08 3.10
CA PRO A 89 -3.95 31.27 2.57
C PRO A 89 -3.06 32.25 1.80
N GLU A 90 -1.84 32.53 2.28
CA GLU A 90 -0.86 33.41 1.65
C GLU A 90 -0.33 32.87 0.30
N TYR A 91 -0.47 31.57 0.06
CA TYR A 91 -0.15 30.87 -1.18
C TYR A 91 -1.40 30.64 -2.07
N GLY A 92 -2.57 31.06 -1.61
CA GLY A 92 -3.82 30.99 -2.36
C GLY A 92 -3.77 31.76 -3.70
N ARG A 93 -4.58 31.32 -4.66
CA ARG A 93 -4.67 31.92 -6.02
C ARG A 93 -3.37 31.90 -6.85
N ARG A 94 -2.38 31.09 -6.46
CA ARG A 94 -1.12 30.89 -7.22
C ARG A 94 -1.11 29.62 -8.09
N GLY A 95 -2.26 28.95 -8.24
CA GLY A 95 -2.38 27.71 -9.01
C GLY A 95 -1.95 26.43 -8.27
N ILE A 96 -1.54 26.51 -7.00
CA ILE A 96 -1.08 25.35 -6.20
C ILE A 96 -2.21 24.31 -6.02
N GLY A 97 -3.41 24.75 -5.63
CA GLY A 97 -4.55 23.83 -5.47
C GLY A 97 -4.94 23.14 -6.79
N ALA A 98 -4.85 23.85 -7.91
CA ALA A 98 -5.07 23.28 -9.23
C ALA A 98 -4.00 22.22 -9.57
N ALA A 99 -2.73 22.49 -9.29
CA ALA A 99 -1.65 21.55 -9.52
C ALA A 99 -1.80 20.28 -8.66
N LEU A 100 -2.14 20.42 -7.38
CA LEU A 100 -2.42 19.29 -6.49
C LEU A 100 -3.60 18.44 -6.97
N LEU A 101 -4.70 19.10 -7.39
CA LEU A 101 -5.88 18.44 -7.91
C LEU A 101 -5.58 17.65 -9.19
N GLU A 102 -4.87 18.25 -10.16
CA GLU A 102 -4.50 17.55 -11.40
C GLU A 102 -3.49 16.43 -11.15
N HIS A 103 -2.55 16.61 -10.22
CA HIS A 103 -1.62 15.54 -9.81
C HIS A 103 -2.38 14.34 -9.22
N ALA A 104 -3.33 14.58 -8.32
CA ALA A 104 -4.18 13.54 -7.74
C ALA A 104 -5.02 12.81 -8.81
N CYS A 105 -5.60 13.55 -9.76
CA CYS A 105 -6.34 12.96 -10.88
C CYS A 105 -5.44 12.14 -11.81
N ALA A 106 -4.22 12.59 -12.08
CA ALA A 106 -3.24 11.89 -12.90
C ALA A 106 -2.78 10.59 -12.24
N TRP A 107 -2.47 10.62 -10.94
CA TRP A 107 -2.14 9.42 -10.17
C TRP A 107 -3.31 8.43 -10.15
N ALA A 108 -4.54 8.91 -9.87
CA ALA A 108 -5.74 8.08 -9.87
C ALA A 108 -5.98 7.40 -11.22
N ARG A 109 -5.81 8.15 -12.33
CA ARG A 109 -5.91 7.63 -13.71
C ARG A 109 -4.89 6.51 -13.92
N ALA A 110 -3.63 6.73 -13.56
CA ALA A 110 -2.54 5.77 -13.72
C ALA A 110 -2.71 4.52 -12.83
N ALA A 111 -3.31 4.64 -11.65
CA ALA A 111 -3.65 3.55 -10.72
C ALA A 111 -4.96 2.80 -11.07
N GLY A 112 -5.52 3.08 -12.25
CA GLY A 112 -6.66 2.36 -12.79
C GLY A 112 -8.03 2.94 -12.44
N TYR A 113 -8.14 3.95 -11.58
CA TYR A 113 -9.42 4.58 -11.22
C TYR A 113 -10.04 5.32 -12.40
N ARG A 114 -11.36 5.18 -12.55
CA ARG A 114 -12.16 5.80 -13.62
C ARG A 114 -12.96 7.02 -13.17
N ARG A 115 -12.92 7.33 -11.87
CA ARG A 115 -13.65 8.46 -11.29
C ARG A 115 -12.94 8.93 -10.02
N VAL A 116 -12.87 10.25 -9.86
CA VAL A 116 -12.47 10.92 -8.60
C VAL A 116 -13.69 11.62 -8.04
N ASP A 117 -13.94 11.43 -6.75
CA ASP A 117 -15.08 11.98 -6.04
C ASP A 117 -14.62 12.88 -4.90
N LEU A 118 -15.40 13.90 -4.56
CA LEU A 118 -15.12 14.78 -3.42
C LEU A 118 -16.39 15.37 -2.83
N GLY A 119 -16.35 15.68 -1.53
CA GLY A 119 -17.37 16.47 -0.84
C GLY A 119 -16.92 17.91 -0.69
N THR A 120 -17.78 18.88 -0.98
CA THR A 120 -17.43 20.29 -0.91
C THR A 120 -18.64 21.20 -0.65
N LEU A 121 -18.45 22.52 -0.67
CA LEU A 121 -19.51 23.53 -0.52
C LEU A 121 -19.91 24.11 -1.88
N ALA A 122 -21.21 24.27 -2.10
CA ALA A 122 -21.76 24.77 -3.36
C ALA A 122 -21.54 26.29 -3.55
N ASP A 123 -21.62 27.03 -2.46
CA ASP A 123 -21.72 28.49 -2.39
C ASP A 123 -20.39 29.20 -2.13
N VAL A 124 -19.31 28.45 -1.89
CA VAL A 124 -17.97 29.01 -1.67
C VAL A 124 -17.19 29.08 -2.98
N PRO A 125 -16.73 30.28 -3.44
CA PRO A 125 -16.11 30.46 -4.76
C PRO A 125 -14.86 29.60 -5.03
N TRP A 126 -14.12 29.24 -3.99
CA TRP A 126 -12.92 28.39 -4.06
C TRP A 126 -13.20 26.89 -3.81
N ASN A 127 -14.48 26.49 -3.72
CA ASN A 127 -14.94 25.11 -3.56
C ASN A 127 -15.61 24.62 -4.86
N ALA A 128 -16.93 24.38 -4.89
CA ALA A 128 -17.59 23.78 -6.06
C ALA A 128 -17.30 24.51 -7.38
N PRO A 129 -17.31 25.87 -7.46
CA PRO A 129 -16.93 26.57 -8.68
C PRO A 129 -15.46 26.35 -9.10
N PHE A 130 -14.55 26.14 -8.15
CA PHE A 130 -13.16 25.78 -8.45
C PHE A 130 -13.09 24.39 -9.08
N TYR A 131 -13.69 23.38 -8.46
CA TYR A 131 -13.68 22.01 -9.00
C TYR A 131 -14.40 21.92 -10.36
N ALA A 132 -15.47 22.69 -10.56
CA ALA A 132 -16.18 22.75 -11.85
C ALA A 132 -15.26 23.16 -13.01
N ARG A 133 -14.36 24.14 -12.78
CA ARG A 133 -13.36 24.55 -13.79
C ARG A 133 -12.33 23.46 -14.09
N HIS A 134 -12.19 22.47 -13.20
CA HIS A 134 -11.30 21.31 -13.33
C HIS A 134 -12.05 20.03 -13.73
N GLY A 135 -13.24 20.16 -14.31
CA GLY A 135 -13.96 19.03 -14.91
C GLY A 135 -14.77 18.19 -13.93
N PHE A 136 -14.99 18.66 -12.70
CA PHE A 136 -15.92 18.03 -11.77
C PHE A 136 -17.34 18.53 -11.99
N ALA A 137 -18.33 17.64 -11.90
CA ALA A 137 -19.74 17.98 -11.95
C ALA A 137 -20.42 17.62 -10.62
N VAL A 138 -21.42 18.40 -10.21
CA VAL A 138 -22.27 18.04 -9.06
C VAL A 138 -23.05 16.77 -9.39
N VAL A 139 -23.12 15.86 -8.44
CA VAL A 139 -23.83 14.58 -8.56
C VAL A 139 -24.94 14.47 -7.52
N ASP A 140 -25.86 13.51 -7.71
CA ASP A 140 -26.90 13.24 -6.72
C ASP A 140 -26.27 12.71 -5.43
N LYS A 141 -26.33 13.52 -4.37
CA LYS A 141 -25.84 13.13 -3.05
C LYS A 141 -26.55 11.91 -2.48
N ASN A 142 -27.74 11.55 -2.97
CA ASN A 142 -28.47 10.37 -2.54
C ASN A 142 -28.08 9.09 -3.29
N ASP A 143 -27.19 9.17 -4.29
CA ASP A 143 -26.64 7.98 -4.91
C ASP A 143 -25.98 7.09 -3.84
N PRO A 144 -26.26 5.78 -3.82
CA PRO A 144 -25.69 4.84 -2.84
C PRO A 144 -24.17 4.90 -2.73
N ALA A 145 -23.45 5.30 -3.79
CA ALA A 145 -22.00 5.50 -3.76
C ALA A 145 -21.55 6.49 -2.66
N PHE A 146 -22.35 7.51 -2.37
CA PHE A 146 -22.05 8.55 -1.37
C PHE A 146 -22.62 8.26 0.03
N ALA A 147 -23.30 7.11 0.23
CA ALA A 147 -23.96 6.80 1.50
C ALA A 147 -22.98 6.81 2.69
N LEU A 148 -21.75 6.33 2.50
CA LEU A 148 -20.70 6.36 3.51
C LEU A 148 -20.24 7.78 3.84
N ALA A 149 -19.91 8.57 2.81
CA ALA A 149 -19.48 9.96 2.99
C ALA A 149 -20.56 10.81 3.68
N ARG A 150 -21.83 10.62 3.31
CA ARG A 150 -22.97 11.28 3.96
C ARG A 150 -23.20 10.84 5.40
N ARG A 151 -22.96 9.56 5.71
CA ARG A 151 -23.02 9.07 7.08
C ARG A 151 -21.94 9.72 7.93
N ARG A 152 -20.70 9.82 7.42
CA ARG A 152 -19.59 10.54 8.09
C ARG A 152 -19.92 12.00 8.33
N ASP A 153 -20.44 12.71 7.32
CA ASP A 153 -20.88 14.10 7.48
C ASP A 153 -21.93 14.23 8.60
N ARG A 154 -22.91 13.32 8.65
CA ARG A 154 -23.95 13.31 9.70
C ARG A 154 -23.39 13.00 11.09
N GLU A 155 -22.52 12.01 11.20
CA GLU A 155 -21.85 11.62 12.45
C GLU A 155 -21.00 12.77 13.01
N ASN A 156 -20.38 13.55 12.11
CA ASN A 156 -19.61 14.75 12.46
C ASN A 156 -20.47 16.02 12.64
N GLY A 157 -21.81 15.93 12.52
CA GLY A 157 -22.71 17.07 12.66
C GLY A 157 -22.61 18.11 11.55
N PHE A 158 -22.15 17.74 10.34
CA PHE A 158 -22.05 18.63 9.20
C PHE A 158 -23.44 18.92 8.58
N PRO A 159 -23.81 20.18 8.28
CA PRO A 159 -25.09 20.52 7.69
C PRO A 159 -25.25 19.95 6.26
N ASP A 160 -26.13 18.96 6.09
CA ASP A 160 -26.39 18.28 4.80
C ASP A 160 -26.86 19.24 3.68
N ALA A 161 -27.47 20.38 4.03
CA ALA A 161 -27.88 21.42 3.08
C ALA A 161 -26.70 22.18 2.46
N LEU A 162 -25.56 22.25 3.14
CA LEU A 162 -24.36 22.95 2.67
C LEU A 162 -23.46 22.02 1.83
N ARG A 163 -23.55 20.70 2.04
CA ARG A 163 -22.74 19.71 1.35
C ARG A 163 -23.26 19.44 -0.06
N VAL A 164 -22.36 19.54 -1.03
CA VAL A 164 -22.50 18.92 -2.35
C VAL A 164 -21.39 17.91 -2.57
N PHE A 165 -21.69 16.86 -3.33
CA PHE A 165 -20.68 15.95 -3.86
C PHE A 165 -20.44 16.25 -5.31
N MET A 166 -19.19 16.12 -5.74
CA MET A 166 -18.81 16.30 -7.13
C MET A 166 -17.94 15.15 -7.60
N SER A 167 -18.08 14.81 -8.87
CA SER A 167 -17.36 13.72 -9.52
C SER A 167 -16.69 14.19 -10.79
N ARG A 168 -15.47 13.70 -11.05
CA ARG A 168 -14.78 13.82 -12.33
C ARG A 168 -14.52 12.43 -12.92
N PRO A 169 -15.08 12.10 -14.10
CA PRO A 169 -14.69 10.89 -14.80
C PRO A 169 -13.24 10.99 -15.31
N LEU A 170 -12.52 9.88 -15.28
CA LEU A 170 -11.14 9.76 -15.73
C LEU A 170 -11.02 8.78 -16.90
N PRO A 171 -10.51 9.21 -18.08
CA PRO A 171 -10.27 8.31 -19.20
C PRO A 171 -9.17 7.29 -18.88
N PRO A 172 -9.15 6.09 -19.49
CA PRO A 172 -8.06 5.11 -19.31
C PRO A 172 -6.69 5.75 -19.58
N PRO A 173 -5.59 5.27 -18.97
CA PRO A 173 -4.24 5.75 -19.32
C PRO A 173 -3.98 5.61 -20.81
N ASP A 174 -3.27 6.57 -21.40
CA ASP A 174 -2.89 6.53 -22.81
C ASP A 174 -1.93 5.35 -23.08
N ALA A 175 -1.89 4.87 -24.32
CA ALA A 175 -0.91 3.86 -24.72
C ALA A 175 0.51 4.41 -24.49
N GLY A 176 1.36 3.62 -23.82
CA GLY A 176 2.71 4.07 -23.45
C GLY A 176 2.75 5.09 -22.31
N ALA A 177 1.64 5.38 -21.63
CA ALA A 177 1.66 6.12 -20.36
C ALA A 177 2.13 5.21 -19.21
N TRP A 178 2.53 5.83 -18.10
CA TRP A 178 2.79 5.13 -16.85
C TRP A 178 1.48 4.61 -16.25
N THR A 179 1.53 3.39 -15.74
CA THR A 179 0.49 2.75 -14.92
C THR A 179 1.05 2.43 -13.55
N ILE A 180 0.19 2.39 -12.53
CA ILE A 180 0.58 2.28 -11.12
C ILE A 180 -0.07 1.05 -10.49
N TRP A 181 0.75 0.23 -9.82
CA TRP A 181 0.36 -1.08 -9.30
C TRP A 181 0.87 -1.25 -7.86
N PRO A 182 -0.01 -1.57 -6.89
CA PRO A 182 0.42 -1.86 -5.53
C PRO A 182 1.19 -3.18 -5.45
N ALA A 183 2.29 -3.19 -4.69
CA ALA A 183 3.06 -4.38 -4.32
C ALA A 183 2.99 -4.56 -2.78
N PRO A 184 1.95 -5.23 -2.25
CA PRO A 184 1.70 -5.29 -0.82
C PRO A 184 2.75 -6.09 -0.05
N ALA A 185 2.92 -5.79 1.24
CA ALA A 185 3.69 -6.62 2.16
C ALA A 185 2.89 -7.85 2.61
N LYS A 186 3.59 -8.81 3.22
CA LYS A 186 3.01 -9.95 3.93
C LYS A 186 3.57 -10.08 5.34
N LEU A 187 2.81 -10.76 6.19
CA LEU A 187 3.28 -11.31 7.46
C LEU A 187 3.24 -12.84 7.43
N ASN A 188 4.17 -13.47 8.15
CA ASN A 188 4.05 -14.87 8.54
C ASN A 188 3.44 -14.93 9.95
N LEU A 189 2.15 -15.27 10.06
CA LEU A 189 1.45 -15.27 11.36
C LEU A 189 1.99 -16.33 12.34
N PHE A 190 2.62 -17.37 11.78
CA PHE A 190 3.54 -18.30 12.43
C PHE A 190 4.50 -18.84 11.36
N LEU A 191 5.60 -19.49 11.73
CA LEU A 191 6.49 -20.17 10.78
C LEU A 191 7.17 -21.36 11.46
N ARG A 192 6.98 -22.56 10.92
CA ARG A 192 7.67 -23.78 11.37
C ARG A 192 8.58 -24.32 10.28
N VAL A 193 9.70 -24.90 10.71
CA VAL A 193 10.54 -25.75 9.86
C VAL A 193 10.31 -27.20 10.29
N THR A 194 9.66 -27.97 9.42
CA THR A 194 9.19 -29.34 9.72
C THR A 194 10.20 -30.40 9.27
N GLY A 195 11.13 -30.04 8.40
CA GLY A 195 12.16 -30.95 7.90
C GLY A 195 13.22 -30.26 7.05
N ARG A 196 14.22 -31.03 6.64
CA ARG A 196 15.17 -30.66 5.60
C ARG A 196 15.06 -31.65 4.45
N ARG A 197 14.96 -31.14 3.23
CA ARG A 197 14.85 -31.91 1.99
C ARG A 197 16.23 -32.39 1.52
N PRO A 198 16.28 -33.45 0.68
CA PRO A 198 17.54 -33.93 0.09
C PRO A 198 18.27 -32.89 -0.78
N ASP A 199 17.52 -31.97 -1.39
CA ASP A 199 18.05 -30.86 -2.21
C ASP A 199 18.63 -29.69 -1.36
N GLY A 200 18.62 -29.82 -0.03
CA GLY A 200 19.17 -28.85 0.90
C GLY A 200 18.18 -27.79 1.39
N TYR A 201 16.99 -27.68 0.78
CA TYR A 201 15.94 -26.76 1.22
C TYR A 201 15.24 -27.25 2.50
N HIS A 202 14.52 -26.34 3.15
CA HIS A 202 13.74 -26.62 4.36
C HIS A 202 12.26 -26.76 4.04
N GLU A 203 11.62 -27.79 4.59
CA GLU A 203 10.17 -27.93 4.54
C GLU A 203 9.55 -27.02 5.61
N LEU A 204 8.59 -26.20 5.21
CA LEU A 204 8.00 -25.13 6.00
C LEU A 204 6.49 -25.35 6.17
N GLN A 205 5.95 -24.81 7.26
CA GLN A 205 4.53 -24.52 7.41
C GLN A 205 4.36 -23.10 7.93
N THR A 206 3.50 -22.32 7.29
CA THR A 206 3.25 -20.92 7.68
C THR A 206 1.86 -20.47 7.23
N VAL A 207 1.37 -19.37 7.80
CA VAL A 207 0.21 -18.64 7.28
C VAL A 207 0.66 -17.27 6.83
N PHE A 208 0.50 -17.00 5.54
CA PHE A 208 0.69 -15.69 4.94
C PHE A 208 -0.55 -14.82 5.16
N ARG A 209 -0.35 -13.63 5.74
CA ARG A 209 -1.34 -12.55 5.78
C ARG A 209 -0.86 -11.41 4.90
N LEU A 210 -1.60 -11.10 3.84
CA LEU A 210 -1.33 -9.91 3.02
C LEU A 210 -1.79 -8.65 3.74
N LEU A 211 -1.10 -7.53 3.49
CA LEU A 211 -1.38 -6.23 4.10
C LEU A 211 -1.88 -5.21 3.06
N ASP A 212 -2.63 -4.20 3.51
CA ASP A 212 -3.03 -3.02 2.73
C ASP A 212 -1.92 -1.95 2.57
N TRP A 213 -0.67 -2.35 2.86
CA TRP A 213 0.52 -1.50 2.83
C TRP A 213 1.64 -2.20 2.07
N GLY A 214 2.40 -1.43 1.29
CA GLY A 214 3.57 -1.95 0.58
C GLY A 214 4.17 -0.96 -0.42
N ASP A 215 4.95 -1.51 -1.34
CA ASP A 215 5.63 -0.77 -2.40
C ASP A 215 4.64 -0.35 -3.50
N GLU A 216 5.08 0.55 -4.37
CA GLU A 216 4.34 0.95 -5.57
C GLU A 216 5.20 0.69 -6.81
N VAL A 217 4.70 -0.16 -7.71
CA VAL A 217 5.36 -0.48 -8.98
C VAL A 217 4.69 0.32 -10.09
N ARG A 218 5.51 1.09 -10.81
CA ARG A 218 5.10 1.87 -11.97
C ARG A 218 5.62 1.21 -13.23
N LEU A 219 4.76 1.03 -14.21
CA LEU A 219 5.07 0.34 -15.47
C LEU A 219 4.67 1.20 -16.66
N ARG A 220 5.58 1.33 -17.61
CA ARG A 220 5.31 1.94 -18.92
C ARG A 220 5.70 0.97 -20.01
N VAL A 221 4.73 0.56 -20.83
CA VAL A 221 4.94 -0.39 -21.93
C VAL A 221 5.81 0.23 -23.01
N ARG A 222 6.70 -0.58 -23.60
CA ARG A 222 7.54 -0.26 -24.75
C ARG A 222 7.29 -1.26 -25.88
N ASP A 223 7.58 -0.86 -27.11
CA ASP A 223 7.41 -1.65 -28.33
C ASP A 223 8.75 -2.16 -28.92
N ASP A 224 9.86 -1.90 -28.24
CA ASP A 224 11.22 -2.22 -28.69
C ASP A 224 11.85 -3.45 -28.01
N GLY A 225 11.06 -4.19 -27.22
CA GLY A 225 11.52 -5.36 -26.47
C GLY A 225 12.44 -5.06 -25.28
N VAL A 226 12.77 -3.79 -25.01
CA VAL A 226 13.71 -3.45 -23.94
C VAL A 226 13.02 -3.50 -22.57
N ILE A 227 13.65 -4.17 -21.59
CA ILE A 227 13.27 -4.11 -20.18
C ILE A 227 14.26 -3.22 -19.44
N ARG A 228 13.77 -2.13 -18.84
CA ARG A 228 14.60 -1.15 -18.13
C ARG A 228 14.02 -0.77 -16.78
N ARG A 229 14.83 -0.81 -15.73
CA ARG A 229 14.49 -0.27 -14.41
C ARG A 229 14.95 1.19 -14.32
N THR A 230 14.00 2.13 -14.20
CA THR A 230 14.27 3.57 -14.11
C THR A 230 14.46 4.04 -12.66
N SER A 231 13.85 3.37 -11.69
CA SER A 231 14.04 3.60 -10.25
C SER A 231 13.70 2.32 -9.48
N GLY A 232 14.21 2.17 -8.25
CA GLY A 232 13.94 0.99 -7.43
C GLY A 232 14.86 0.89 -6.23
N ALA A 233 15.05 -0.34 -5.73
CA ALA A 233 15.87 -0.60 -4.55
C ALA A 233 17.33 -0.13 -4.73
N ALA A 234 17.77 0.76 -3.83
CA ALA A 234 19.15 1.23 -3.79
C ALA A 234 20.11 0.05 -3.55
N GLY A 235 21.27 0.09 -4.22
CA GLY A 235 22.32 -0.93 -4.04
C GLY A 235 22.05 -2.29 -4.73
N VAL A 236 20.90 -2.47 -5.39
CA VAL A 236 20.61 -3.68 -6.18
C VAL A 236 20.93 -3.40 -7.65
N PRO A 237 21.89 -4.10 -8.30
CA PRO A 237 22.11 -3.97 -9.73
C PRO A 237 20.86 -4.33 -10.54
N GLU A 238 20.60 -3.61 -11.62
CA GLU A 238 19.39 -3.77 -12.43
C GLU A 238 19.16 -5.22 -12.90
N ALA A 239 20.20 -5.88 -13.40
CA ALA A 239 20.10 -7.27 -13.87
C ALA A 239 19.81 -8.29 -12.74
N ALA A 240 20.12 -7.95 -11.49
CA ALA A 240 19.87 -8.78 -10.31
C ALA A 240 18.49 -8.51 -9.68
N ASP A 241 17.86 -7.38 -10.01
CA ASP A 241 16.57 -7.01 -9.45
C ASP A 241 15.46 -7.97 -9.90
N LEU A 242 14.65 -8.41 -8.93
CA LEU A 242 13.56 -9.35 -9.17
C LEU A 242 12.50 -8.77 -10.11
N VAL A 243 12.31 -7.45 -10.17
CA VAL A 243 11.37 -6.83 -11.13
C VAL A 243 11.82 -7.01 -12.57
N VAL A 244 13.11 -6.83 -12.84
CA VAL A 244 13.70 -7.01 -14.18
C VAL A 244 13.70 -8.48 -14.55
N ARG A 245 14.07 -9.36 -13.61
CA ARG A 245 14.04 -10.81 -13.81
C ARG A 245 12.62 -11.33 -14.06
N ALA A 246 11.62 -10.79 -13.37
CA ALA A 246 10.21 -11.11 -13.59
C ALA A 246 9.75 -10.74 -15.00
N ALA A 247 10.02 -9.49 -15.41
CA ALA A 247 9.64 -9.02 -16.75
C ALA A 247 10.34 -9.82 -17.86
N ARG A 248 11.64 -10.10 -17.72
CA ARG A 248 12.39 -10.93 -18.68
C ARG A 248 11.90 -12.36 -18.72
N LEU A 249 11.65 -12.99 -17.57
CA LEU A 249 11.11 -14.34 -17.50
C LEU A 249 9.76 -14.43 -18.22
N LEU A 250 8.87 -13.45 -18.01
CA LEU A 250 7.59 -13.38 -18.69
C LEU A 250 7.76 -13.19 -20.21
N GLN A 251 8.68 -12.30 -20.61
CA GLN A 251 8.99 -12.03 -22.01
C GLN A 251 9.51 -13.29 -22.72
N GLU A 252 10.50 -13.96 -22.15
CA GLU A 252 11.10 -15.20 -22.66
C GLU A 252 10.06 -16.34 -22.77
N ARG A 253 9.18 -16.48 -21.77
CA ARG A 253 8.19 -17.57 -21.73
C ARG A 253 7.06 -17.39 -22.74
N THR A 254 6.75 -16.16 -23.10
CA THR A 254 5.63 -15.85 -24.01
C THR A 254 6.08 -15.51 -25.43
N GLY A 255 7.37 -15.22 -25.63
CA GLY A 255 7.90 -14.78 -26.92
C GLY A 255 7.40 -13.41 -27.37
N THR A 256 6.83 -12.62 -26.44
CA THR A 256 6.31 -11.29 -26.76
C THR A 256 7.45 -10.33 -27.17
N PRO A 257 7.26 -9.50 -28.21
CA PRO A 257 8.25 -8.50 -28.61
C PRO A 257 8.19 -7.24 -27.73
N MET A 258 7.23 -7.16 -26.80
CA MET A 258 7.01 -5.97 -25.98
C MET A 258 8.11 -5.79 -24.93
N GLY A 259 8.38 -4.54 -24.58
CA GLY A 259 9.26 -4.12 -23.49
C GLY A 259 8.52 -3.37 -22.39
N ALA A 260 9.27 -2.91 -21.38
CA ALA A 260 8.74 -2.08 -20.30
C ALA A 260 9.83 -1.24 -19.61
N ASP A 261 9.52 0.01 -19.31
CA ASP A 261 10.18 0.76 -18.23
C ASP A 261 9.50 0.43 -16.89
N ILE A 262 10.31 0.20 -15.86
CA ILE A 262 9.87 -0.21 -14.52
C ILE A 262 10.44 0.77 -13.49
N ALA A 263 9.58 1.40 -12.71
CA ALA A 263 9.95 2.20 -11.55
C ALA A 263 9.34 1.56 -10.30
N VAL A 264 10.08 1.51 -9.19
CA VAL A 264 9.55 1.02 -7.92
C VAL A 264 9.80 2.06 -6.83
N ASP A 265 8.71 2.51 -6.21
CA ASP A 265 8.78 3.36 -5.03
C ASP A 265 8.74 2.46 -3.78
N LYS A 266 9.93 2.26 -3.19
CA LYS A 266 10.15 1.32 -2.07
C LYS A 266 9.72 1.93 -0.73
N ARG A 267 8.81 1.24 -0.05
CA ARG A 267 8.35 1.48 1.32
C ARG A 267 8.65 0.28 2.23
N ILE A 268 8.65 -0.94 1.68
CA ILE A 268 8.95 -2.16 2.41
C ILE A 268 10.47 -2.26 2.63
N PRO A 269 10.94 -2.41 3.88
CA PRO A 269 12.37 -2.55 4.17
C PRO A 269 12.94 -3.82 3.52
N MET A 270 14.14 -3.67 2.95
CA MET A 270 14.87 -4.76 2.32
C MET A 270 15.26 -5.81 3.35
N GLY A 271 14.95 -7.09 3.06
CA GLY A 271 15.34 -8.20 3.94
C GLY A 271 14.61 -8.23 5.29
N GLY A 272 13.53 -7.46 5.47
CA GLY A 272 12.78 -7.40 6.74
C GLY A 272 11.84 -8.58 7.01
N GLY A 273 11.79 -9.60 6.15
CA GLY A 273 10.85 -10.71 6.29
C GLY A 273 9.40 -10.38 5.88
N LEU A 274 9.19 -9.22 5.22
CA LEU A 274 7.89 -8.71 4.76
C LEU A 274 7.59 -9.01 3.28
N GLY A 275 8.50 -9.67 2.57
CA GLY A 275 8.26 -10.18 1.21
C GLY A 275 8.32 -9.13 0.10
N GLY A 276 8.86 -7.92 0.34
CA GLY A 276 8.82 -6.81 -0.63
C GLY A 276 9.33 -7.17 -2.03
N GLY A 277 10.54 -7.71 -2.16
CA GLY A 277 11.08 -8.09 -3.47
C GLY A 277 10.25 -9.17 -4.20
N SER A 278 9.65 -10.11 -3.46
CA SER A 278 8.76 -11.11 -4.03
C SER A 278 7.43 -10.50 -4.48
N SER A 279 6.92 -9.51 -3.74
CA SER A 279 5.71 -8.76 -4.07
C SER A 279 5.90 -7.88 -5.29
N ASP A 280 7.04 -7.20 -5.40
CA ASP A 280 7.41 -6.41 -6.58
C ASP A 280 7.46 -7.30 -7.83
N ALA A 281 8.10 -8.48 -7.73
CA ALA A 281 8.19 -9.44 -8.81
C ALA A 281 6.82 -9.98 -9.24
N ALA A 282 5.98 -10.37 -8.28
CA ALA A 282 4.61 -10.83 -8.54
C ALA A 282 3.77 -9.73 -9.21
N THR A 283 3.91 -8.50 -8.74
CA THR A 283 3.23 -7.32 -9.29
C THR A 283 3.60 -7.12 -10.76
N VAL A 284 4.89 -7.21 -11.09
CA VAL A 284 5.38 -7.13 -12.48
C VAL A 284 4.80 -8.27 -13.33
N LEU A 285 4.82 -9.51 -12.86
CA LEU A 285 4.25 -10.65 -13.59
C LEU A 285 2.76 -10.44 -13.90
N VAL A 286 1.98 -10.07 -12.88
CA VAL A 286 0.52 -9.87 -13.00
C VAL A 286 0.19 -8.68 -13.90
N ALA A 287 0.85 -7.54 -13.67
CA ALA A 287 0.59 -6.31 -14.39
C ALA A 287 1.05 -6.40 -15.85
N LEU A 288 2.24 -6.93 -16.13
CA LEU A 288 2.72 -7.08 -17.52
C LEU A 288 1.95 -8.16 -18.29
N ASN A 289 1.51 -9.26 -17.65
CA ASN A 289 0.59 -10.21 -18.30
C ASN A 289 -0.67 -9.51 -18.82
N ARG A 290 -1.19 -8.55 -18.04
CA ARG A 290 -2.33 -7.72 -18.41
C ARG A 290 -2.00 -6.69 -19.48
N LEU A 291 -0.93 -5.92 -19.30
CA LEU A 291 -0.53 -4.81 -20.18
C LEU A 291 -0.06 -5.30 -21.55
N TRP A 292 0.63 -6.43 -21.61
CA TRP A 292 1.05 -7.09 -22.86
C TRP A 292 -0.01 -8.05 -23.41
N ARG A 293 -1.18 -8.17 -22.75
CA ARG A 293 -2.34 -8.98 -23.19
C ARG A 293 -2.00 -10.46 -23.45
N LEU A 294 -1.18 -11.06 -22.60
CA LEU A 294 -0.67 -12.43 -22.81
C LEU A 294 -1.68 -13.52 -22.44
N GLY A 295 -2.69 -13.19 -21.63
CA GLY A 295 -3.78 -14.11 -21.31
C GLY A 295 -3.41 -15.29 -20.41
N LEU A 296 -2.27 -15.23 -19.73
CA LEU A 296 -1.86 -16.29 -18.80
C LEU A 296 -2.77 -16.29 -17.56
N ASP A 297 -3.09 -17.48 -17.08
CA ASP A 297 -3.86 -17.67 -15.85
C ASP A 297 -3.00 -17.54 -14.57
N GLU A 298 -3.67 -17.61 -13.42
CA GLU A 298 -3.04 -17.47 -12.10
C GLU A 298 -1.99 -18.57 -11.86
N ASP A 299 -2.25 -19.80 -12.29
CA ASP A 299 -1.37 -20.95 -12.07
C ASP A 299 -0.08 -20.85 -12.89
N ALA A 300 -0.17 -20.45 -14.17
CA ALA A 300 0.99 -20.21 -15.01
C ALA A 300 1.88 -19.09 -14.46
N LEU A 301 1.28 -17.99 -13.97
CA LEU A 301 2.01 -16.90 -13.34
C LEU A 301 2.67 -17.34 -12.03
N ALA A 302 1.96 -18.13 -11.20
CA ALA A 302 2.49 -18.62 -9.93
C ALA A 302 3.67 -19.57 -10.14
N GLU A 303 3.61 -20.44 -11.15
CA GLU A 303 4.71 -21.36 -11.49
C GLU A 303 5.95 -20.60 -12.00
N MET A 304 5.78 -19.55 -12.80
CA MET A 304 6.89 -18.65 -13.13
C MET A 304 7.44 -17.94 -11.89
N GLY A 305 6.54 -17.43 -11.04
CA GLY A 305 6.89 -16.75 -9.80
C GLY A 305 7.75 -17.60 -8.87
N ARG A 306 7.44 -18.89 -8.76
CA ARG A 306 8.22 -19.86 -7.96
C ARG A 306 9.70 -19.92 -8.34
N ARG A 307 10.06 -19.63 -9.60
CA ARG A 307 11.47 -19.59 -10.07
C ARG A 307 12.22 -18.33 -9.60
N LEU A 308 11.49 -17.29 -9.18
CA LEU A 308 12.04 -16.01 -8.74
C LEU A 308 12.17 -15.96 -7.21
N GLY A 309 11.23 -16.58 -6.49
CA GLY A 309 11.27 -16.70 -5.04
C GLY A 309 10.08 -17.47 -4.46
N ALA A 310 10.26 -18.09 -3.29
CA ALA A 310 9.25 -18.93 -2.64
C ALA A 310 7.97 -18.17 -2.26
N ASP A 311 8.09 -16.88 -1.93
CA ASP A 311 6.95 -16.03 -1.55
C ASP A 311 6.24 -15.40 -2.78
N VAL A 312 6.79 -15.49 -4.00
CA VAL A 312 6.16 -14.84 -5.18
C VAL A 312 4.76 -15.40 -5.49
N PRO A 313 4.51 -16.73 -5.41
CA PRO A 313 3.19 -17.30 -5.65
C PRO A 313 2.07 -16.70 -4.78
N VAL A 314 2.29 -16.40 -3.49
CA VAL A 314 1.20 -15.88 -2.64
C VAL A 314 0.74 -14.50 -3.11
N PHE A 315 1.67 -13.67 -3.59
CA PHE A 315 1.35 -12.36 -4.13
C PHE A 315 0.70 -12.45 -5.52
N VAL A 316 1.11 -13.40 -6.37
CA VAL A 316 0.45 -13.67 -7.65
C VAL A 316 -1.00 -14.11 -7.43
N ARG A 317 -1.25 -15.03 -6.49
CA ARG A 317 -2.61 -15.51 -6.17
C ARG A 317 -3.45 -14.48 -5.42
N GLY A 318 -2.82 -13.55 -4.73
CA GLY A 318 -3.47 -12.37 -4.16
C GLY A 318 -4.40 -12.64 -2.98
N ARG A 319 -4.24 -13.77 -2.29
CA ARG A 319 -5.07 -14.16 -1.14
C ARG A 319 -4.17 -14.60 0.01
N SER A 320 -4.61 -14.32 1.24
CA SER A 320 -3.99 -14.91 2.44
C SER A 320 -4.12 -16.44 2.38
N ALA A 321 -3.09 -17.16 2.81
CA ALA A 321 -3.01 -18.60 2.58
C ALA A 321 -2.21 -19.33 3.67
N TRP A 322 -2.63 -20.56 3.94
CA TRP A 322 -1.77 -21.58 4.53
C TRP A 322 -0.76 -22.04 3.49
N ALA A 323 0.52 -22.11 3.85
CA ALA A 323 1.60 -22.50 2.96
C ALA A 323 2.40 -23.68 3.52
N GLU A 324 2.70 -24.64 2.65
CA GLU A 324 3.60 -25.77 2.88
C GLU A 324 4.70 -25.84 1.80
N GLY A 325 5.51 -26.91 1.81
CA GLY A 325 6.64 -27.03 0.88
C GLY A 325 7.79 -26.15 1.34
N ILE A 326 8.39 -25.42 0.42
CA ILE A 326 9.29 -24.30 0.71
C ILE A 326 8.53 -22.96 0.84
N GLY A 327 7.18 -22.99 0.87
CA GLY A 327 6.29 -21.82 0.90
C GLY A 327 5.41 -21.66 -0.34
N GLU A 328 5.57 -22.54 -1.34
CA GLU A 328 4.91 -22.49 -2.65
C GLU A 328 3.57 -23.24 -2.71
N ARG A 329 3.33 -24.18 -1.79
CA ARG A 329 2.10 -24.99 -1.76
C ARG A 329 1.03 -24.27 -0.96
N LEU A 330 0.16 -23.53 -1.65
CA LEU A 330 -0.78 -22.60 -1.05
C LEU A 330 -2.20 -23.15 -0.99
N THR A 331 -2.80 -23.09 0.20
CA THR A 331 -4.24 -23.31 0.42
C THR A 331 -4.84 -22.00 0.92
N PRO A 332 -5.76 -21.36 0.16
CA PRO A 332 -6.39 -20.10 0.60
C PRO A 332 -7.02 -20.22 1.98
N LEU A 333 -6.84 -19.18 2.80
CA LEU A 333 -7.31 -19.16 4.18
C LEU A 333 -7.98 -17.82 4.49
N ALA A 334 -9.25 -17.87 4.89
CA ALA A 334 -9.96 -16.70 5.40
C ALA A 334 -9.48 -16.38 6.81
N LEU A 335 -9.12 -15.12 7.06
CA LEU A 335 -8.61 -14.65 8.34
C LEU A 335 -9.47 -13.48 8.83
N PRO A 336 -9.72 -13.37 10.15
CA PRO A 336 -10.46 -12.23 10.67
C PRO A 336 -9.74 -10.92 10.33
N ARG A 337 -10.53 -9.86 10.09
CA ARG A 337 -9.98 -8.51 9.93
C ARG A 337 -9.22 -8.13 11.20
N ARG A 338 -7.96 -7.75 11.02
CA ARG A 338 -7.00 -7.41 12.07
C ARG A 338 -6.10 -6.29 11.59
N HIS A 339 -5.62 -5.52 12.53
CA HIS A 339 -4.64 -4.46 12.31
C HIS A 339 -3.32 -4.87 12.93
N TYR A 340 -2.22 -4.43 12.35
CA TYR A 340 -0.89 -4.81 12.75
C TYR A 340 -0.04 -3.57 12.96
N VAL A 341 0.70 -3.55 14.06
CA VAL A 341 1.85 -2.66 14.23
C VAL A 341 3.06 -3.45 13.77
N VAL A 342 3.72 -3.00 12.71
CA VAL A 342 4.93 -3.61 12.17
C VAL A 342 6.10 -2.69 12.48
N LEU A 343 7.14 -3.22 13.12
CA LEU A 343 8.37 -2.49 13.39
C LEU A 343 9.51 -2.97 12.51
N ASP A 344 10.23 -2.02 11.94
CA ASP A 344 11.57 -2.22 11.40
C ASP A 344 12.62 -1.77 12.43
N PRO A 345 13.43 -2.71 12.96
CA PRO A 345 14.53 -2.37 13.88
C PRO A 345 15.76 -1.81 13.17
N HIS A 346 15.75 -1.68 11.83
CA HIS A 346 16.87 -1.23 11.01
C HIS A 346 18.15 -2.05 11.21
N GLU A 347 17.97 -3.37 11.38
CA GLU A 347 19.05 -4.34 11.49
C GLU A 347 18.90 -5.41 10.39
N PRO A 348 19.89 -5.55 9.48
CA PRO A 348 19.85 -6.58 8.46
C PRO A 348 19.92 -7.99 9.07
N VAL A 349 19.02 -8.87 8.64
CA VAL A 349 18.98 -10.28 9.07
C VAL A 349 19.09 -11.20 7.85
N PRO A 350 20.30 -11.70 7.51
CA PRO A 350 20.51 -12.52 6.32
C PRO A 350 19.83 -13.90 6.45
N THR A 351 18.76 -14.12 5.68
CA THR A 351 17.97 -15.36 5.68
C THR A 351 18.83 -16.62 5.51
N ALA A 352 19.80 -16.61 4.59
CA ALA A 352 20.65 -17.77 4.31
C ALA A 352 21.49 -18.19 5.54
N ALA A 353 22.02 -17.23 6.30
CA ALA A 353 22.80 -17.51 7.50
C ALA A 353 21.95 -18.14 8.62
N LEU A 354 20.68 -17.72 8.73
CA LEU A 354 19.75 -18.30 9.70
C LEU A 354 19.38 -19.75 9.39
N PHE A 355 19.13 -20.08 8.12
CA PHE A 355 18.89 -21.47 7.71
C PHE A 355 20.08 -22.40 7.99
N GLN A 356 21.30 -21.85 8.07
CA GLN A 356 22.53 -22.57 8.41
C GLN A 356 22.84 -22.63 9.91
N ALA A 357 22.12 -21.89 10.77
CA ALA A 357 22.38 -21.83 12.20
C ALA A 357 22.16 -23.20 12.89
N ALA A 358 23.13 -23.69 13.66
CA ALA A 358 23.04 -25.00 14.32
C ALA A 358 21.82 -25.10 15.26
N GLU A 359 21.46 -23.98 15.87
CA GLU A 359 20.41 -23.79 16.87
C GLU A 359 19.00 -23.73 16.26
N LEU A 360 18.88 -23.66 14.93
CA LEU A 360 17.57 -23.65 14.27
C LEU A 360 16.90 -25.02 14.41
N THR A 361 15.72 -25.04 15.04
CA THR A 361 14.83 -26.21 15.07
C THR A 361 14.37 -26.55 13.66
N ARG A 362 14.60 -27.80 13.21
CA ARG A 362 14.33 -28.27 11.84
C ARG A 362 13.42 -29.49 11.77
N ASN A 363 12.84 -29.89 12.89
CA ASN A 363 12.03 -31.08 13.06
C ASN A 363 10.75 -30.77 13.85
N ALA A 364 10.23 -29.54 13.72
CA ALA A 364 9.03 -29.15 14.43
C ALA A 364 7.85 -30.04 14.00
N PRO A 365 6.98 -30.48 14.93
CA PRO A 365 5.80 -31.25 14.57
C PRO A 365 4.91 -30.42 13.63
N ARG A 366 4.28 -31.11 12.67
CA ARG A 366 3.39 -30.46 11.71
C ARG A 366 2.19 -29.86 12.44
N ALA A 367 1.89 -28.61 12.14
CA ALA A 367 0.68 -27.94 12.58
C ALA A 367 -0.50 -28.27 11.65
N THR A 368 -1.71 -28.09 12.16
CA THR A 368 -2.95 -28.16 11.37
C THR A 368 -3.56 -26.76 11.27
N ILE A 369 -4.46 -26.55 10.30
CA ILE A 369 -5.22 -25.30 10.21
C ILE A 369 -6.03 -25.07 11.50
N SER A 370 -6.55 -26.14 12.12
CA SER A 370 -7.28 -26.07 13.38
C SER A 370 -6.41 -25.59 14.55
N SER A 371 -5.19 -26.13 14.69
CA SER A 371 -4.25 -25.70 15.76
C SER A 371 -3.76 -24.27 15.57
N PHE A 372 -3.70 -23.77 14.33
CA PHE A 372 -3.47 -22.35 14.08
C PHE A 372 -4.70 -21.51 14.45
N ALA A 373 -5.90 -21.91 14.01
CA ALA A 373 -7.13 -21.17 14.26
C ALA A 373 -7.48 -21.07 15.76
N SER A 374 -7.13 -22.09 16.55
CA SER A 374 -7.27 -22.08 18.02
C SER A 374 -6.27 -21.18 18.74
N GLY A 375 -5.21 -20.73 18.06
CA GLY A 375 -4.12 -19.96 18.65
C GLY A 375 -3.03 -20.80 19.30
N GLU A 376 -3.09 -22.13 19.23
CA GLU A 376 -2.06 -23.04 19.75
C GLU A 376 -0.73 -22.89 18.98
N THR A 377 -0.80 -22.61 17.68
CA THR A 377 0.38 -22.43 16.82
C THR A 377 0.57 -20.96 16.44
N THR A 378 1.51 -20.28 17.13
CA THR A 378 1.82 -18.85 16.89
C THR A 378 3.30 -18.54 16.72
N GLU A 379 4.17 -19.53 16.94
CA GLU A 379 5.62 -19.33 16.99
C GLU A 379 6.27 -19.23 15.61
N ASN A 380 7.40 -18.54 15.56
CA ASN A 380 8.29 -18.49 14.40
C ASN A 380 9.61 -19.19 14.75
N ALA A 381 9.99 -20.21 13.97
CA ALA A 381 11.18 -21.04 14.18
C ALA A 381 12.48 -20.24 14.23
N PHE A 382 12.54 -19.07 13.57
CA PHE A 382 13.72 -18.21 13.59
C PHE A 382 13.79 -17.32 14.84
N ALA A 383 12.69 -17.11 15.56
CA ALA A 383 12.64 -16.14 16.65
C ALA A 383 13.69 -16.38 17.75
N PRO A 384 13.94 -17.61 18.24
CA PRO A 384 14.99 -17.84 19.24
C PRO A 384 16.40 -17.49 18.74
N VAL A 385 16.73 -17.92 17.52
CA VAL A 385 18.04 -17.67 16.90
C VAL A 385 18.24 -16.17 16.63
N VAL A 386 17.20 -15.51 16.13
CA VAL A 386 17.22 -14.07 15.83
C VAL A 386 17.36 -13.26 17.11
N ARG A 387 16.60 -13.58 18.16
CA ARG A 387 16.73 -12.90 19.46
C ARG A 387 18.14 -13.02 20.04
N ALA A 388 18.81 -14.16 19.87
CA ALA A 388 20.16 -14.38 20.37
C ALA A 388 21.23 -13.62 19.58
N ARG A 389 21.05 -13.45 18.27
CA ARG A 389 22.08 -12.92 17.35
C ARG A 389 21.88 -11.47 16.92
N HIS A 390 20.67 -10.94 17.07
CA HIS A 390 20.28 -9.62 16.57
C HIS A 390 19.65 -8.76 17.69
N PRO A 391 20.48 -8.04 18.47
CA PRO A 391 20.03 -7.31 19.66
C PRO A 391 18.96 -6.26 19.39
N ARG A 392 18.96 -5.58 18.23
CA ARG A 392 17.92 -4.58 17.94
C ARG A 392 16.59 -5.25 17.61
N VAL A 393 16.61 -6.41 16.96
CA VAL A 393 15.40 -7.21 16.74
C VAL A 393 14.85 -7.73 18.07
N ALA A 394 15.72 -8.19 18.98
CA ALA A 394 15.32 -8.59 20.32
C ALA A 394 14.67 -7.42 21.09
N ALA A 395 15.28 -6.24 21.07
CA ALA A 395 14.73 -5.03 21.69
C ALA A 395 13.37 -4.64 21.10
N ALA A 396 13.17 -4.78 19.78
CA ALA A 396 11.89 -4.51 19.13
C ALA A 396 10.80 -5.53 19.53
N LEU A 397 11.16 -6.82 19.65
CA LEU A 397 10.25 -7.85 20.18
C LEU A 397 9.85 -7.56 21.62
N ASP A 398 10.79 -7.17 22.47
CA ASP A 398 10.53 -6.89 23.89
C ASP A 398 9.68 -5.65 24.07
N TRP A 399 9.96 -4.59 23.30
CA TRP A 399 9.16 -3.38 23.32
C TRP A 399 7.71 -3.63 22.87
N LEU A 400 7.50 -4.32 21.73
CA LEU A 400 6.14 -4.71 21.32
C LEU A 400 5.49 -5.68 22.31
N GLY A 401 6.30 -6.53 22.94
CA GLY A 401 5.89 -7.48 23.97
C GLY A 401 5.17 -6.84 25.14
N GLY A 402 5.49 -5.57 25.45
CA GLY A 402 4.79 -4.77 26.46
C GLY A 402 3.31 -4.50 26.15
N PHE A 403 2.89 -4.64 24.88
CA PHE A 403 1.51 -4.37 24.45
C PHE A 403 0.71 -5.63 24.07
N GLY A 404 1.37 -6.80 24.00
CA GLY A 404 0.78 -8.08 23.67
C GLY A 404 1.78 -9.06 23.05
N GLN A 405 1.29 -10.11 22.39
CA GLN A 405 2.14 -11.15 21.80
C GLN A 405 2.85 -10.66 20.52
N ALA A 406 4.08 -10.17 20.67
CA ALA A 406 4.95 -9.79 19.57
C ALA A 406 5.51 -11.01 18.84
N ARG A 407 5.59 -10.94 17.51
CA ARG A 407 6.04 -12.04 16.64
C ARG A 407 7.02 -11.54 15.59
N LEU A 408 7.92 -12.42 15.16
CA LEU A 408 8.82 -12.19 14.03
C LEU A 408 8.10 -12.53 12.72
N SER A 409 8.25 -11.72 11.66
CA SER A 409 7.80 -12.09 10.31
C SER A 409 8.92 -12.68 9.46
N GLY A 410 8.64 -13.74 8.71
CA GLY A 410 9.64 -14.44 7.90
C GLY A 410 10.86 -14.85 8.71
N SER A 411 12.05 -14.56 8.22
CA SER A 411 13.30 -14.73 8.96
C SER A 411 13.72 -13.49 9.77
N GLY A 412 12.87 -12.48 9.90
CA GLY A 412 13.23 -11.15 10.39
C GLY A 412 13.81 -10.26 9.29
N GLY A 413 14.23 -9.03 9.58
CA GLY A 413 14.31 -8.39 10.90
C GLY A 413 13.02 -7.76 11.46
N CYS A 414 11.97 -7.60 10.64
CA CYS A 414 10.75 -6.95 11.12
C CYS A 414 9.95 -7.83 12.08
N VAL A 415 9.34 -7.16 13.05
CA VAL A 415 8.50 -7.76 14.08
C VAL A 415 7.13 -7.13 14.02
N PHE A 416 6.11 -7.82 14.51
CA PHE A 416 4.75 -7.32 14.47
C PHE A 416 3.94 -7.69 15.71
N LEU A 417 2.92 -6.88 15.97
CA LEU A 417 1.90 -7.10 16.97
C LEU A 417 0.52 -7.00 16.31
N GLU A 418 -0.36 -7.95 16.62
CA GLU A 418 -1.76 -7.92 16.16
C GLU A 418 -2.64 -7.12 17.13
N ALA A 419 -3.51 -6.28 16.57
CA ALA A 419 -4.51 -5.48 17.26
C ALA A 419 -5.91 -5.71 16.66
N ARG A 420 -6.94 -5.59 17.50
CA ARG A 420 -8.35 -5.77 17.10
C ARG A 420 -8.95 -4.54 16.41
N SER A 421 -8.39 -3.35 16.62
CA SER A 421 -8.83 -2.10 16.02
C SER A 421 -7.66 -1.29 15.47
N SER A 422 -7.92 -0.48 14.45
CA SER A 422 -6.96 0.48 13.87
C SER A 422 -6.47 1.47 14.92
N ASP A 423 -7.36 1.95 15.78
CA ASP A 423 -7.06 2.98 16.79
C ASP A 423 -6.06 2.47 17.83
N ARG A 424 -6.21 1.20 18.26
CA ARG A 424 -5.24 0.58 19.15
C ARG A 424 -3.88 0.43 18.48
N ALA A 425 -3.85 -0.01 17.22
CA ALA A 425 -2.60 -0.13 16.47
C ALA A 425 -1.91 1.24 16.30
N ALA A 426 -2.68 2.28 15.97
CA ALA A 426 -2.21 3.66 15.86
C ALA A 426 -1.64 4.19 17.18
N ALA A 427 -2.36 3.99 18.29
CA ALA A 427 -1.92 4.42 19.62
C ALA A 427 -0.61 3.76 20.07
N ILE A 428 -0.41 2.48 19.71
CA ILE A 428 0.86 1.78 19.98
C ILE A 428 1.96 2.32 19.07
N ALA A 429 1.72 2.46 17.76
CA ALA A 429 2.70 2.97 16.81
C ALA A 429 3.16 4.41 17.13
N ALA A 430 2.27 5.25 17.67
CA ALA A 430 2.59 6.61 18.10
C ALA A 430 3.60 6.65 19.27
N GLN A 431 3.74 5.58 20.04
CA GLN A 431 4.70 5.44 21.13
C GLN A 431 6.04 4.83 20.67
N CYS A 432 6.20 4.56 19.37
CA CYS A 432 7.40 3.91 18.83
C CYS A 432 8.68 4.69 19.16
N PRO A 433 9.70 4.05 19.77
CA PRO A 433 10.99 4.68 19.99
C PRO A 433 11.63 5.09 18.67
N ALA A 434 12.37 6.20 18.67
CA ALA A 434 13.08 6.71 17.50
C ALA A 434 14.13 5.73 16.92
N ALA A 435 14.51 4.70 17.69
CA ALA A 435 15.43 3.66 17.24
C ALA A 435 14.83 2.70 16.20
N PHE A 436 13.50 2.69 16.05
CA PHE A 436 12.73 1.84 15.15
C PHE A 436 11.82 2.69 14.26
N THR A 437 11.37 2.11 13.16
CA THR A 437 10.25 2.67 12.37
C THR A 437 9.01 1.81 12.57
N ALA A 438 7.87 2.44 12.84
CA ALA A 438 6.58 1.77 12.95
C ALA A 438 5.68 2.07 11.75
N VAL A 439 5.00 1.03 11.27
CA VAL A 439 3.92 1.12 10.30
C VAL A 439 2.68 0.44 10.86
N VAL A 440 1.52 1.08 10.69
CA VAL A 440 0.23 0.43 10.92
C VAL A 440 -0.32 -0.03 9.59
N ALA A 441 -0.72 -1.30 9.52
CA ALA A 441 -1.33 -1.89 8.33
C ALA A 441 -2.49 -2.80 8.71
N THR A 442 -3.47 -2.94 7.83
CA THR A 442 -4.60 -3.86 7.98
C THR A 442 -4.34 -5.12 7.17
N GLY A 443 -4.66 -6.26 7.76
CA GLY A 443 -4.68 -7.52 7.02
C GLY A 443 -5.86 -7.55 6.04
N VAL A 444 -5.59 -7.99 4.81
CA VAL A 444 -6.58 -8.02 3.73
C VAL A 444 -6.82 -9.42 3.19
N ASP A 445 -8.05 -9.66 2.74
CA ASP A 445 -8.48 -10.94 2.17
C ASP A 445 -8.16 -11.02 0.68
N VAL A 446 -8.31 -9.88 -0.01
CA VAL A 446 -7.91 -9.67 -1.40
C VAL A 446 -6.72 -8.71 -1.42
N SER A 447 -5.70 -9.07 -2.18
CA SER A 447 -4.50 -8.26 -2.37
C SER A 447 -4.82 -6.90 -3.03
N PRO A 448 -4.21 -5.79 -2.59
CA PRO A 448 -4.33 -4.50 -3.27
C PRO A 448 -3.90 -4.55 -4.75
N LEU A 449 -3.00 -5.47 -5.10
CA LEU A 449 -2.63 -5.76 -6.50
C LEU A 449 -3.82 -6.28 -7.32
N HIS A 450 -4.62 -7.18 -6.74
CA HIS A 450 -5.78 -7.76 -7.41
C HIS A 450 -6.92 -6.77 -7.52
N ASP A 451 -7.11 -5.92 -6.51
CA ASP A 451 -8.04 -4.79 -6.60
C ASP A 451 -7.63 -3.83 -7.72
N ALA A 452 -6.33 -3.51 -7.84
CA ALA A 452 -5.81 -2.70 -8.94
C ALA A 452 -6.01 -3.39 -10.30
N LEU A 453 -5.74 -4.69 -10.39
CA LEU A 453 -5.98 -5.47 -11.61
C LEU A 453 -7.45 -5.42 -12.04
N ALA A 454 -8.39 -5.51 -11.10
CA ALA A 454 -9.82 -5.37 -11.39
C ALA A 454 -10.14 -3.97 -11.94
N ARG A 455 -9.59 -2.91 -11.34
CA ARG A 455 -9.75 -1.53 -11.85
C ARG A 455 -9.21 -1.38 -13.28
N HIS A 456 -8.01 -1.89 -13.54
CA HIS A 456 -7.41 -1.85 -14.87
C HIS A 456 -8.14 -2.72 -15.90
N ARG A 457 -8.80 -3.82 -15.51
CA ARG A 457 -9.68 -4.60 -16.40
C ARG A 457 -10.96 -3.84 -16.75
N GLY A 458 -11.57 -3.16 -15.78
CA GLY A 458 -12.76 -2.33 -16.01
C GLY A 458 -12.53 -1.20 -17.02
N ALA A 459 -11.30 -0.69 -17.12
CA ALA A 459 -10.93 0.38 -18.05
C ALA A 459 -11.06 -0.01 -19.54
N ASP A 460 -10.85 -1.27 -19.91
CA ASP A 460 -10.93 -1.71 -21.32
C ASP A 460 -12.38 -1.80 -21.82
N ARG A 461 -13.34 -2.08 -20.93
CA ARG A 461 -14.77 -2.18 -21.29
C ARG A 461 -15.34 -0.84 -21.78
N TRP A 462 -14.77 0.28 -21.32
CA TRP A 462 -15.15 1.63 -21.77
C TRP A 462 -14.69 1.95 -23.20
N VAL A 463 -13.61 1.32 -23.68
CA VAL A 463 -13.08 1.56 -25.04
C VAL A 463 -13.88 0.81 -26.11
N GLN A 464 -14.64 -0.22 -25.73
CA GLN A 464 -15.47 -1.01 -26.66
C GLN A 464 -16.91 -0.48 -26.81
N THR A 465 -17.30 0.51 -26.01
CA THR A 465 -18.68 1.07 -25.99
C THR A 465 -18.72 2.57 -26.37
N GLY A 466 -17.58 3.13 -26.81
CA GLY A 466 -17.43 4.54 -27.16
C GLY A 466 -17.30 4.79 -28.65
#